data_AF-A0AAU7DPC8-F1
#
_entry.id   AF-A0AAU7DPC8-F1
#
_cell.length_a   1.000
_cell.length_b   1.000
_cell.length_c   1.000
_cell.angle_alpha   90.00
_cell.angle_beta   90.00
_cell.angle_gamma   90.00
#
_symmetry.space_group_name_H-M   'P 1'
#
loop_
_entity.id
_entity.type
_entity.pdbx_description
1 polymer ?
#
loop_
_entity_poly.entity_id
_entity_poly.type
_entity_poly.pdbx_seq_one_letter_code
_entity_poly.pdbx_strand_id
1 'polypeptide(L)'
;MDEPQSTLPPPQLLRRQLSLRDLTISQVLCVVGASWVGVAAGVGKAETLLWIGAMLLFYLPMAASVIGLNRVMPLEGGLYAWAHRAFGDLVGFLTAWNIWFYGIAVTAAILYQIPTELAYLIGPAAARLPENRIASLLIVTALIAALSWAELRGLEIGKWIHNAGGIAMMIAFAALICLGPWAMLRHIPVHWTPLALSAPPRDLRTFALFGQMLFGALCGLEYIAILAGESKSPERTITQSVWIASPIICAMFILGTGSVAAFVPRGDINFIAPIPQTFRMALGNEGIGNFLATAAILLVEIRLLGAVSLLMTGVSRLPLAVGWDALIPAWFTRLHPRWKTPSNSILSTSALIFLLIVLANVGVQAQEAFQLLSNASLTHYQVAYLAMFAIPLLGAASLRSSLPRSLKWTSIVGLCATLFSLLISAYPFVDVVNPIAYAAKIMGTLLLSNLVAFTFYQLRMRSARRTSFVATSRS
;
A
#
# COMPACT_ATOMS: atom_id res chain seq x y z
N MET A 1 -21.73 24.09 30.82
CA MET A 1 -21.65 22.67 30.38
C MET A 1 -20.56 22.63 29.34
N ASP A 2 -19.34 22.42 29.80
CA ASP A 2 -18.15 22.45 28.96
C ASP A 2 -18.11 21.17 28.10
N GLU A 3 -18.14 21.35 26.78
CA GLU A 3 -17.77 20.29 25.83
C GLU A 3 -16.34 19.84 26.16
N PRO A 4 -16.05 18.52 26.26
CA PRO A 4 -14.68 18.06 26.37
C PRO A 4 -13.94 18.45 25.08
N GLN A 5 -13.01 19.40 25.21
CA GLN A 5 -12.08 19.78 24.14
C GLN A 5 -11.41 18.51 23.60
N SER A 6 -11.61 18.25 22.31
CA SER A 6 -10.95 17.15 21.61
C SER A 6 -9.43 17.35 21.68
N THR A 7 -8.71 16.30 22.06
CA THR A 7 -7.23 16.26 22.13
C THR A 7 -6.58 16.12 20.75
N LEU A 8 -7.15 16.74 19.72
CA LEU A 8 -6.44 16.89 18.45
C LEU A 8 -5.30 17.88 18.66
N PRO A 9 -4.08 17.60 18.17
CA PRO A 9 -2.95 18.51 18.32
C PRO A 9 -3.32 19.89 17.73
N PRO A 10 -2.82 21.00 18.32
CA PRO A 10 -3.11 22.33 17.80
C PRO A 10 -2.65 22.44 16.33
N PRO A 11 -3.45 23.06 15.43
CA PRO A 11 -3.27 22.97 13.98
C PRO A 11 -2.11 23.82 13.41
N GLN A 12 -0.95 23.91 14.08
CA GLN A 12 0.09 24.90 13.76
C GLN A 12 1.56 24.44 13.78
N LEU A 13 1.88 23.15 13.88
CA LEU A 13 3.29 22.72 13.97
C LEU A 13 4.00 22.45 12.63
N LEU A 14 3.28 22.35 11.52
CA LEU A 14 3.85 21.96 10.23
C LEU A 14 3.80 23.10 9.20
N ARG A 15 4.94 23.35 8.53
CA ARG A 15 5.02 24.39 7.48
C ARG A 15 4.25 23.92 6.24
N ARG A 16 3.26 24.70 5.81
CA ARG A 16 2.51 24.44 4.57
C ARG A 16 3.37 24.64 3.32
N GLN A 17 4.02 23.58 2.86
CA GLN A 17 5.00 23.64 1.77
C GLN A 17 4.60 22.85 0.54
N LEU A 18 3.72 21.84 0.66
CA LEU A 18 3.41 20.93 -0.42
C LEU A 18 2.60 21.63 -1.52
N SER A 19 3.11 21.56 -2.75
CA SER A 19 2.45 22.07 -3.94
C SER A 19 1.57 21.00 -4.61
N LEU A 20 0.74 21.43 -5.56
CA LEU A 20 -0.07 20.50 -6.38
C LEU A 20 0.78 19.44 -7.07
N ARG A 21 1.94 19.84 -7.60
CA ARG A 21 2.88 18.94 -8.27
C ARG A 21 3.40 17.86 -7.33
N ASP A 22 3.80 18.26 -6.12
CA ASP A 22 4.37 17.35 -5.14
C ASP A 22 3.33 16.32 -4.70
N LEU A 23 2.08 16.76 -4.48
CA LEU A 23 0.98 15.87 -4.17
C LEU A 23 0.71 14.90 -5.31
N THR A 24 0.59 15.37 -6.56
CA THR A 24 0.35 14.51 -7.73
C THR A 24 1.41 13.42 -7.88
N ILE A 25 2.70 13.78 -7.83
CA ILE A 25 3.81 12.81 -7.96
C ILE A 25 3.79 11.82 -6.79
N SER A 26 3.52 12.30 -5.58
CA SER A 26 3.41 11.43 -4.40
C SER A 26 2.25 10.43 -4.52
N GLN A 27 1.11 10.83 -5.11
CA GLN A 27 0.00 9.90 -5.34
C GLN A 27 0.39 8.79 -6.31
N VAL A 28 1.03 9.17 -7.42
CA VAL A 28 1.49 8.20 -8.42
C VAL A 28 2.47 7.22 -7.79
N LEU A 29 3.45 7.71 -7.01
CA LEU A 29 4.39 6.85 -6.30
C LEU A 29 3.71 5.94 -5.26
N CYS A 30 2.70 6.43 -4.55
CA CYS A 30 2.03 5.70 -3.49
C CYS A 30 1.07 4.62 -4.04
N VAL A 31 0.35 4.92 -5.13
CA VAL A 31 -0.69 4.03 -5.68
C VAL A 31 -0.10 3.04 -6.69
N VAL A 32 0.86 3.45 -7.52
CA VAL A 32 1.38 2.57 -8.58
C VAL A 32 2.32 1.51 -8.00
N GLY A 33 1.77 0.35 -7.65
CA GLY A 33 2.57 -0.83 -7.29
C GLY A 33 3.05 -1.59 -8.53
N ALA A 34 4.37 -1.78 -8.66
CA ALA A 34 5.00 -2.45 -9.80
C ALA A 34 4.56 -3.91 -10.00
N SER A 35 4.19 -4.63 -8.94
CA SER A 35 3.72 -6.02 -9.03
C SER A 35 2.35 -6.14 -9.70
N TRP A 36 1.51 -5.10 -9.62
CA TRP A 36 0.11 -5.16 -10.08
C TRP A 36 -0.03 -5.27 -11.59
N VAL A 37 0.93 -4.75 -12.37
CA VAL A 37 0.95 -4.96 -13.82
C VAL A 37 1.21 -6.43 -14.18
N GLY A 38 1.95 -7.16 -13.35
CA GLY A 38 2.13 -8.62 -13.50
C GLY A 38 0.88 -9.39 -13.12
N VAL A 39 0.27 -9.07 -11.98
CA VAL A 39 -1.01 -9.66 -11.54
C VAL A 39 -2.08 -9.49 -12.63
N ALA A 40 -2.22 -8.28 -13.17
CA ALA A 40 -3.15 -7.99 -14.25
C ALA A 40 -2.77 -8.68 -15.57
N ALA A 41 -1.49 -8.80 -15.91
CA ALA A 41 -1.07 -9.56 -17.09
C ALA A 41 -1.45 -11.04 -17.00
N GLY A 42 -1.64 -11.58 -15.78
CA GLY A 42 -2.17 -12.92 -15.54
C GLY A 42 -3.57 -13.16 -16.12
N VAL A 43 -4.42 -12.13 -16.21
CA VAL A 43 -5.74 -12.25 -16.88
C VAL A 43 -5.63 -12.11 -18.41
N GLY A 44 -4.48 -11.67 -18.90
CA GLY A 44 -4.12 -11.47 -20.29
C GLY A 44 -5.00 -10.46 -21.02
N LYS A 45 -5.58 -10.83 -22.17
CA LYS A 45 -6.30 -9.87 -23.05
C LYS A 45 -7.52 -9.19 -22.40
N ALA A 46 -8.00 -9.71 -21.27
CA ALA A 46 -9.08 -9.09 -20.50
C ALA A 46 -8.60 -7.97 -19.56
N GLU A 47 -7.29 -7.74 -19.45
CA GLU A 47 -6.70 -6.78 -18.51
C GLU A 47 -7.29 -5.38 -18.64
N THR A 48 -7.48 -4.88 -19.87
CA THR A 48 -7.99 -3.52 -20.08
C THR A 48 -9.39 -3.38 -19.48
N LEU A 49 -10.28 -4.35 -19.76
CA LEU A 49 -11.65 -4.33 -19.28
C LEU A 49 -11.71 -4.46 -17.75
N LEU A 50 -10.84 -5.30 -17.16
CA LEU A 50 -10.76 -5.46 -15.72
C LEU A 50 -10.17 -4.24 -15.02
N TRP A 51 -9.19 -3.54 -15.62
CA TRP A 51 -8.70 -2.26 -15.10
C TRP A 51 -9.77 -1.18 -15.13
N ILE A 52 -10.51 -1.05 -16.24
CA ILE A 52 -11.63 -0.12 -16.34
C ILE A 52 -12.68 -0.45 -15.28
N GLY A 53 -13.05 -1.74 -15.16
CA GLY A 53 -13.97 -2.21 -14.13
C GLY A 53 -13.49 -1.88 -12.73
N ALA A 54 -12.20 -2.09 -12.44
CA ALA A 54 -11.61 -1.79 -11.14
C ALA A 54 -11.62 -0.29 -10.82
N MET A 55 -11.37 0.56 -11.82
CA MET A 55 -11.43 2.01 -11.66
C MET A 55 -12.85 2.49 -11.37
N LEU A 56 -13.84 1.98 -12.09
CA LEU A 56 -15.25 2.34 -11.91
C LEU A 56 -15.82 1.82 -10.59
N LEU A 57 -15.49 0.58 -10.22
CA LEU A 57 -16.09 -0.12 -9.07
C LEU A 57 -15.39 0.17 -7.75
N PHE A 58 -14.13 0.62 -7.75
CA PHE A 58 -13.41 0.88 -6.50
C PHE A 58 -12.71 2.24 -6.47
N TYR A 59 -11.89 2.56 -7.48
CA TYR A 59 -11.07 3.77 -7.43
C TYR A 59 -11.91 5.06 -7.40
N LEU A 60 -12.92 5.18 -8.28
CA LEU A 60 -13.82 6.33 -8.28
C LEU A 60 -14.64 6.43 -6.98
N PRO A 61 -15.26 5.33 -6.47
CA PRO A 61 -15.84 5.31 -5.14
C PRO A 61 -14.92 5.79 -4.02
N MET A 62 -13.69 5.27 -3.97
CA MET A 62 -12.69 5.66 -2.98
C MET A 62 -12.36 7.16 -3.11
N ALA A 63 -12.07 7.64 -4.32
CA ALA A 63 -11.76 9.04 -4.58
C ALA A 63 -12.90 9.96 -4.13
N ALA A 64 -14.16 9.60 -4.43
CA ALA A 64 -15.33 10.34 -3.98
C ALA A 64 -15.43 10.38 -2.45
N SER A 65 -15.20 9.26 -1.76
CA SER A 65 -15.18 9.19 -0.29
C SER A 65 -14.09 10.05 0.31
N VAL A 66 -12.86 9.96 -0.20
CA VAL A 66 -11.73 10.78 0.28
C VAL A 66 -12.02 12.26 0.09
N ILE A 67 -12.48 12.68 -1.10
CA ILE A 67 -12.80 14.09 -1.38
C ILE A 67 -13.96 14.56 -0.49
N GLY A 68 -15.02 13.78 -0.36
CA GLY A 68 -16.21 14.13 0.43
C GLY A 68 -15.91 14.24 1.92
N LEU A 69 -15.19 13.27 2.49
CA LEU A 69 -14.83 13.25 3.91
C LEU A 69 -13.81 14.36 4.23
N ASN A 70 -12.83 14.60 3.37
CA ASN A 70 -11.84 15.66 3.60
C ASN A 70 -12.46 17.07 3.56
N ARG A 71 -13.49 17.30 2.72
CA ARG A 71 -14.23 18.57 2.70
C ARG A 71 -14.96 18.86 4.02
N VAL A 72 -15.57 17.83 4.61
CA VAL A 72 -16.36 17.98 5.84
C VAL A 72 -15.49 17.90 7.10
N MET A 73 -14.44 17.08 7.04
CA MET A 73 -13.53 16.79 8.13
C MET A 73 -12.07 16.83 7.62
N PRO A 74 -11.49 18.04 7.44
CA PRO A 74 -10.08 18.22 7.07
C PRO A 74 -9.17 17.95 8.27
N LEU A 75 -9.33 16.77 8.88
CA LEU A 75 -8.64 16.35 10.09
C LEU A 75 -7.29 15.73 9.73
N GLU A 76 -6.25 16.17 10.44
CA GLU A 76 -4.95 15.50 10.45
C GLU A 76 -5.13 14.10 11.06
N GLY A 77 -4.97 13.04 10.25
CA GLY A 77 -5.18 11.66 10.67
C GLY A 77 -5.92 10.76 9.66
N GLY A 78 -6.46 11.34 8.59
CA GLY A 78 -7.05 10.59 7.47
C GLY A 78 -8.14 9.60 7.90
N LEU A 79 -8.03 8.35 7.45
CA LEU A 79 -9.02 7.30 7.68
C LEU A 79 -9.34 7.07 9.18
N TYR A 80 -8.31 7.13 10.03
CA TYR A 80 -8.47 6.98 11.49
C TYR A 80 -9.40 8.05 12.06
N ALA A 81 -9.10 9.33 11.77
CA ALA A 81 -9.85 10.46 12.31
C ALA A 81 -11.31 10.42 11.86
N TRP A 82 -11.55 10.07 10.59
CA TRP A 82 -12.91 9.92 10.06
C TRP A 82 -13.68 8.79 10.73
N ALA A 83 -13.07 7.61 10.89
CA ALA A 83 -13.69 6.46 11.55
C ALA A 83 -13.98 6.73 13.03
N HIS A 84 -13.02 7.35 13.74
CA HIS A 84 -13.18 7.77 15.13
C HIS A 84 -14.35 8.75 15.29
N ARG A 85 -14.43 9.79 14.45
CA ARG A 85 -15.52 10.77 14.53
C ARG A 85 -16.89 10.19 14.19
N ALA A 86 -16.93 9.23 13.28
CA ALA A 86 -18.16 8.61 12.79
C ALA A 86 -18.73 7.54 13.74
N PHE A 87 -17.86 6.77 14.41
CA PHE A 87 -18.24 5.55 15.14
C PHE A 87 -17.70 5.47 16.58
N GLY A 88 -16.84 6.40 16.99
CA GLY A 88 -16.23 6.46 18.31
C GLY A 88 -14.90 5.72 18.43
N ASP A 89 -14.37 5.72 19.66
CA ASP A 89 -13.02 5.28 20.03
C ASP A 89 -12.64 3.89 19.54
N LEU A 90 -13.54 2.90 19.70
CA LEU A 90 -13.23 1.50 19.35
C LEU A 90 -13.01 1.32 17.85
N VAL A 91 -13.91 1.84 17.02
CA VAL A 91 -13.81 1.68 15.56
C VAL A 91 -12.66 2.54 15.03
N GLY A 92 -12.45 3.74 15.60
CA GLY A 92 -11.26 4.54 15.34
C GLY A 92 -9.98 3.73 15.60
N PHE A 93 -9.83 3.18 16.81
CA PHE A 93 -8.66 2.38 17.20
C PHE A 93 -8.45 1.17 16.29
N LEU A 94 -9.50 0.38 16.00
CA LEU A 94 -9.40 -0.77 15.11
C LEU A 94 -9.02 -0.36 13.68
N THR A 95 -9.52 0.78 13.20
CA THR A 95 -9.14 1.33 11.89
C THR A 95 -7.65 1.68 11.87
N ALA A 96 -7.15 2.39 12.90
CA ALA A 96 -5.74 2.72 13.03
C ALA A 96 -4.85 1.47 13.14
N TRP A 97 -5.29 0.47 13.92
CA TRP A 97 -4.59 -0.81 14.06
C TRP A 97 -4.43 -1.53 12.73
N ASN A 98 -5.51 -1.62 11.95
CA ASN A 98 -5.48 -2.28 10.65
C ASN A 98 -4.61 -1.52 9.64
N ILE A 99 -4.61 -0.18 9.66
CA ILE A 99 -3.69 0.62 8.82
C ILE A 99 -2.23 0.41 9.23
N TRP A 100 -1.96 0.36 10.53
CA TRP A 100 -0.62 0.10 11.05
C TRP A 100 -0.11 -1.28 10.64
N PHE A 101 -0.93 -2.33 10.83
CA PHE A 101 -0.59 -3.68 10.41
C PHE A 101 -0.40 -3.77 8.90
N TYR A 102 -1.30 -3.18 8.11
CA TYR A 102 -1.16 -3.06 6.66
C TYR A 102 0.20 -2.48 6.31
N GLY A 103 0.56 -1.35 6.91
CA GLY A 103 1.83 -0.68 6.64
C GLY A 103 3.05 -1.54 6.95
N ILE A 104 3.05 -2.30 8.05
CA ILE A 104 4.11 -3.27 8.37
C ILE A 104 4.18 -4.36 7.29
N ALA A 105 3.03 -4.98 6.99
CA ALA A 105 2.96 -6.14 6.10
C ALA A 105 3.25 -5.78 4.63
N VAL A 106 2.81 -4.61 4.14
CA VAL A 106 3.10 -4.14 2.78
C VAL A 106 4.57 -3.76 2.64
N THR A 107 5.17 -3.16 3.67
CA THR A 107 6.62 -2.88 3.69
C THR A 107 7.41 -4.19 3.64
N ALA A 108 6.98 -5.20 4.40
CA ALA A 108 7.55 -6.54 4.34
C ALA A 108 7.41 -7.17 2.95
N ALA A 109 6.24 -7.06 2.32
CA ALA A 109 5.98 -7.59 0.98
C ALA A 109 6.88 -6.93 -0.08
N ILE A 110 7.10 -5.61 0.00
CA ILE A 110 7.96 -4.88 -0.94
C ILE A 110 9.43 -5.24 -0.72
N LEU A 111 9.91 -5.26 0.53
CA LEU A 111 11.28 -5.70 0.84
C LEU A 111 11.54 -7.14 0.37
N TYR A 112 10.53 -7.99 0.45
CA TYR A 112 10.62 -9.37 0.00
C TYR A 112 10.79 -9.52 -1.53
N GLN A 113 10.44 -8.50 -2.32
CA GLN A 113 10.66 -8.51 -3.77
C GLN A 113 12.15 -8.38 -4.14
N ILE A 114 12.96 -7.75 -3.29
CA ILE A 114 14.32 -7.31 -3.60
C ILE A 114 15.23 -8.45 -4.08
N PRO A 115 15.30 -9.63 -3.43
CA PRO A 115 16.13 -10.72 -3.94
C PRO A 115 15.77 -11.14 -5.37
N THR A 116 14.49 -11.04 -5.75
CA THR A 116 14.02 -11.35 -7.11
C THR A 116 14.35 -10.23 -8.09
N GLU A 117 14.13 -8.96 -7.72
CA GLU A 117 14.52 -7.84 -8.57
C GLU A 117 16.05 -7.81 -8.80
N LEU A 118 16.85 -8.07 -7.75
CA LEU A 118 18.31 -8.18 -7.86
C LEU A 118 18.76 -9.36 -8.73
N ALA A 119 18.05 -10.48 -8.71
CA ALA A 119 18.32 -11.60 -9.61
C ALA A 119 18.18 -11.18 -11.08
N TYR A 120 17.14 -10.41 -11.41
CA TYR A 120 16.98 -9.84 -12.75
C TYR A 120 18.01 -8.73 -13.03
N LEU A 121 18.37 -7.90 -12.05
CA LEU A 121 19.38 -6.86 -12.21
C LEU A 121 20.75 -7.44 -12.58
N ILE A 122 21.20 -8.47 -11.84
CA ILE A 122 22.49 -9.14 -12.05
C ILE A 122 22.47 -10.04 -13.29
N GLY A 123 21.32 -10.66 -13.58
CA GLY A 123 21.14 -11.57 -14.71
C GLY A 123 21.32 -13.04 -14.35
N PRO A 124 21.57 -13.92 -15.35
CA PRO A 124 21.48 -15.39 -15.19
C PRO A 124 22.31 -15.99 -14.04
N ALA A 125 23.45 -15.38 -13.71
CA ALA A 125 24.32 -15.81 -12.61
C ALA A 125 23.63 -15.77 -11.23
N ALA A 126 22.63 -14.89 -11.05
CA ALA A 126 21.89 -14.72 -9.80
C ALA A 126 20.47 -15.32 -9.85
N ALA A 127 20.12 -16.11 -10.88
CA ALA A 127 18.76 -16.62 -11.05
C ALA A 127 18.25 -17.47 -9.86
N ARG A 128 19.15 -18.09 -9.09
CA ARG A 128 18.81 -18.89 -7.89
C ARG A 128 18.74 -18.07 -6.61
N LEU A 129 19.04 -16.77 -6.64
CA LEU A 129 19.06 -15.90 -5.48
C LEU A 129 17.73 -15.90 -4.70
N PRO A 130 16.54 -15.82 -5.34
CA PRO A 130 15.27 -15.73 -4.61
C PRO A 130 14.97 -16.98 -3.78
N GLU A 131 15.35 -18.15 -4.31
CA GLU A 131 15.16 -19.46 -3.65
C GLU A 131 16.24 -19.74 -2.58
N ASN A 132 17.36 -19.01 -2.59
CA ASN A 132 18.36 -19.10 -1.53
C ASN A 132 17.90 -18.31 -0.30
N ARG A 133 17.14 -18.98 0.58
CA ARG A 133 16.55 -18.39 1.79
C ARG A 133 17.54 -17.61 2.66
N ILE A 134 18.76 -18.13 2.85
CA ILE A 134 19.77 -17.48 3.70
C ILE A 134 20.23 -16.18 3.04
N ALA A 135 20.60 -16.23 1.76
CA ALA A 135 21.04 -15.04 1.03
C ALA A 135 19.93 -13.97 0.96
N SER A 136 18.70 -14.39 0.63
CA SER A 136 17.52 -13.51 0.61
C SER A 136 17.28 -12.84 1.95
N LEU A 137 17.30 -13.61 3.06
CA LEU A 137 17.10 -13.05 4.40
C LEU A 137 18.25 -12.11 4.82
N LEU A 138 19.50 -12.42 4.47
CA LEU A 138 20.65 -11.55 4.77
C LEU A 138 20.54 -10.21 4.03
N ILE A 139 20.20 -10.22 2.74
CA ILE A 139 19.99 -9.00 1.94
C ILE A 139 18.87 -8.16 2.56
N VAL A 140 17.72 -8.77 2.82
CA VAL A 140 16.57 -8.07 3.41
C VAL A 140 16.89 -7.51 4.80
N THR A 141 17.61 -8.27 5.63
CA THR A 141 18.03 -7.82 6.97
C THR A 141 18.97 -6.62 6.88
N ALA A 142 19.96 -6.68 5.98
CA ALA A 142 20.88 -5.57 5.75
C ALA A 142 20.14 -4.30 5.31
N LEU A 143 19.13 -4.44 4.44
CA LEU A 143 18.32 -3.32 3.97
C LEU A 143 17.40 -2.75 5.05
N ILE A 144 16.74 -3.61 5.84
CA ILE A 144 15.95 -3.15 7.00
C ILE A 144 16.86 -2.38 7.97
N ALA A 145 18.06 -2.88 8.26
CA ALA A 145 19.02 -2.20 9.13
C ALA A 145 19.47 -0.85 8.55
N ALA A 146 19.80 -0.79 7.26
CA ALA A 146 20.22 0.43 6.58
C ALA A 146 19.11 1.49 6.57
N LEU A 147 17.88 1.11 6.23
CA LEU A 147 16.72 2.01 6.20
C LEU A 147 16.32 2.47 7.59
N SER A 148 16.32 1.57 8.58
CA SER A 148 16.07 1.93 9.98
C SER A 148 17.12 2.92 10.50
N TRP A 149 18.39 2.72 10.15
CA TRP A 149 19.47 3.62 10.51
C TRP A 149 19.32 4.99 9.84
N ALA A 150 18.98 5.02 8.55
CA ALA A 150 18.70 6.26 7.83
C ALA A 150 17.53 7.03 8.47
N GLU A 151 16.46 6.33 8.85
CA GLU A 151 15.31 6.93 9.51
C GLU A 151 15.64 7.46 10.91
N LEU A 152 16.45 6.74 11.69
CA LEU A 152 16.92 7.19 13.00
C LEU A 152 17.74 8.48 12.92
N ARG A 153 18.56 8.63 11.87
CA ARG A 153 19.42 9.79 11.62
C ARG A 153 18.65 11.06 11.24
N GLY A 154 17.47 10.93 10.64
CA GLY A 154 16.57 12.05 10.40
C GLY A 154 15.83 11.99 9.06
N LEU A 155 14.71 12.72 9.01
CA LEU A 155 13.79 12.77 7.88
C LEU A 155 14.39 13.34 6.58
N GLU A 156 15.42 14.16 6.67
CA GLU A 156 16.02 14.81 5.50
C GLU A 156 16.63 13.80 4.53
N ILE A 157 17.20 12.71 5.04
CA ILE A 157 17.72 11.61 4.23
C ILE A 157 16.56 10.87 3.54
N GLY A 158 15.48 10.60 4.28
CA GLY A 158 14.28 9.95 3.75
C GLY A 158 13.66 10.72 2.58
N LYS A 159 13.56 12.06 2.69
CA LYS A 159 12.99 12.91 1.62
C LYS A 159 13.70 12.76 0.29
N TRP A 160 15.03 12.71 0.28
CA TRP A 160 15.81 12.50 -0.94
C TRP A 160 15.56 11.11 -1.54
N ILE A 161 15.49 10.08 -0.71
CA ILE A 161 15.20 8.69 -1.12
C ILE A 161 13.81 8.60 -1.77
N HIS A 162 12.78 9.23 -1.18
CA HIS A 162 11.41 9.20 -1.71
C HIS A 162 11.31 9.92 -3.06
N ASN A 163 11.93 11.10 -3.18
CA ASN A 163 11.92 11.88 -4.41
C ASN A 163 12.64 11.17 -5.55
N ALA A 164 13.82 10.59 -5.28
CA ALA A 164 14.54 9.79 -6.25
C ALA A 164 13.70 8.58 -6.70
N GLY A 165 13.04 7.89 -5.76
CA GLY A 165 12.16 6.77 -6.07
C GLY A 165 10.94 7.16 -6.93
N GLY A 166 10.33 8.32 -6.67
CA GLY A 166 9.23 8.85 -7.48
C GLY A 166 9.63 9.18 -8.92
N ILE A 167 10.79 9.80 -9.12
CA ILE A 167 11.31 10.08 -10.46
C ILE A 167 11.67 8.76 -11.17
N ALA A 168 12.34 7.85 -10.48
CA ALA A 168 12.72 6.55 -11.02
C ALA A 168 11.50 5.73 -11.45
N MET A 169 10.41 5.76 -10.67
CA MET A 169 9.11 5.17 -11.04
C MET A 169 8.64 5.66 -12.41
N MET A 170 8.58 6.99 -12.60
CA MET A 170 8.05 7.59 -13.81
C MET A 170 8.89 7.21 -15.03
N ILE A 171 10.21 7.22 -14.90
CA ILE A 171 11.13 6.86 -15.99
C ILE A 171 11.02 5.36 -16.30
N ALA A 172 11.00 4.49 -15.28
CA ALA A 172 10.89 3.05 -15.45
C ALA A 172 9.58 2.64 -16.13
N PHE A 173 8.44 3.23 -15.72
CA PHE A 173 7.15 2.97 -16.37
C PHE A 173 7.08 3.53 -17.79
N ALA A 174 7.64 4.72 -18.04
CA ALA A 174 7.72 5.25 -19.39
C ALA A 174 8.54 4.33 -20.30
N ALA A 175 9.70 3.83 -19.82
CA ALA A 175 10.51 2.86 -20.55
C ALA A 175 9.74 1.55 -20.81
N LEU A 176 9.02 1.03 -19.80
CA LEU A 176 8.19 -0.17 -19.93
C LEU A 176 7.09 -0.01 -21.00
N ILE A 177 6.36 1.11 -20.97
CA ILE A 177 5.29 1.40 -21.92
C ILE A 177 5.86 1.54 -23.35
N CYS A 178 7.06 2.10 -23.49
CA CYS A 178 7.72 2.26 -24.77
C CYS A 178 8.28 0.95 -25.38
N LEU A 179 8.38 -0.15 -24.62
CA LEU A 179 8.89 -1.43 -25.15
C LEU A 179 8.01 -1.99 -26.27
N GLY A 180 6.68 -1.97 -26.12
CA GLY A 180 5.75 -2.46 -27.14
C GLY A 180 5.91 -1.74 -28.48
N PRO A 181 5.77 -0.39 -28.53
CA PRO A 181 6.01 0.39 -29.74
C PRO A 181 7.41 0.20 -30.31
N TRP A 182 8.44 0.18 -29.46
CA TRP A 182 9.83 -0.03 -29.88
C TRP A 182 10.01 -1.38 -30.59
N ALA A 183 9.47 -2.46 -30.04
CA ALA A 183 9.54 -3.80 -30.64
C ALA A 183 8.82 -3.86 -31.99
N MET A 184 7.64 -3.23 -32.10
CA MET A 184 6.92 -3.12 -33.37
C MET A 184 7.71 -2.35 -34.44
N LEU A 185 8.33 -1.23 -34.07
CA LEU A 185 9.17 -0.42 -34.97
C LEU A 185 10.43 -1.18 -35.43
N ARG A 186 10.90 -2.15 -34.66
CA ARG A 186 12.04 -3.01 -34.98
C ARG A 186 11.64 -4.34 -35.64
N HIS A 187 10.35 -4.53 -35.94
CA HIS A 187 9.81 -5.80 -36.46
C HIS A 187 10.13 -7.02 -35.59
N ILE A 188 10.31 -6.82 -34.28
CA ILE A 188 10.45 -7.92 -33.32
C ILE A 188 9.06 -8.54 -33.15
N PRO A 189 8.90 -9.87 -33.29
CA PRO A 189 7.60 -10.51 -33.18
C PRO A 189 7.06 -10.38 -31.75
N VAL A 190 6.09 -9.49 -31.56
CA VAL A 190 5.38 -9.27 -30.30
C VAL A 190 3.89 -9.18 -30.54
N HIS A 191 3.10 -9.80 -29.65
CA HIS A 191 1.64 -9.70 -29.68
C HIS A 191 1.17 -8.62 -28.72
N TRP A 192 1.42 -7.35 -29.09
CA TRP A 192 0.95 -6.22 -28.31
C TRP A 192 -0.35 -5.67 -28.90
N THR A 193 -1.46 -5.90 -28.18
CA THR A 193 -2.77 -5.32 -28.50
C THR A 193 -3.21 -4.45 -27.32
N PRO A 194 -2.64 -3.24 -27.17
CA PRO A 194 -3.01 -2.36 -26.08
C PRO A 194 -4.50 -2.00 -26.19
N LEU A 195 -5.17 -1.85 -25.04
CA LEU A 195 -6.58 -1.46 -24.97
C LEU A 195 -7.57 -2.49 -25.54
N ALA A 196 -7.17 -3.77 -25.66
CA ALA A 196 -8.06 -4.83 -26.13
C ALA A 196 -9.22 -5.05 -25.13
N LEU A 197 -10.45 -4.89 -25.61
CA LEU A 197 -11.66 -5.14 -24.83
C LEU A 197 -12.11 -6.59 -25.01
N SER A 198 -11.47 -7.52 -24.32
CA SER A 198 -11.86 -8.93 -24.30
C SER A 198 -12.63 -9.29 -23.04
N ALA A 199 -13.64 -10.16 -23.18
CA ALA A 199 -14.34 -10.69 -22.02
C ALA A 199 -13.39 -11.53 -21.14
N PRO A 200 -13.42 -11.36 -19.81
CA PRO A 200 -12.61 -12.18 -18.91
C PRO A 200 -13.08 -13.64 -18.93
N PRO A 201 -12.14 -14.59 -18.83
CA PRO A 201 -12.47 -15.97 -18.51
C PRO A 201 -13.32 -16.07 -17.23
N ARG A 202 -14.27 -16.99 -17.21
CA ARG A 202 -15.22 -17.17 -16.10
C ARG A 202 -14.75 -18.25 -15.14
N ASP A 203 -13.54 -18.10 -14.62
CA ASP A 203 -12.92 -19.04 -13.69
C ASP A 203 -12.49 -18.34 -12.39
N LEU A 204 -12.34 -19.13 -11.33
CA LEU A 204 -12.09 -18.61 -9.98
C LEU A 204 -10.74 -17.90 -9.85
N ARG A 205 -9.72 -18.29 -10.64
CA ARG A 205 -8.42 -17.62 -10.66
C ARG A 205 -8.55 -16.23 -11.26
N THR A 206 -9.30 -16.07 -12.35
CA THR A 206 -9.60 -14.74 -12.93
C THR A 206 -10.36 -13.85 -11.94
N PHE A 207 -11.34 -14.39 -11.20
CA PHE A 207 -12.03 -13.64 -10.15
C PHE A 207 -11.10 -13.23 -9.01
N ALA A 208 -10.17 -14.10 -8.60
CA ALA A 208 -9.19 -13.79 -7.56
C ALA A 208 -8.20 -12.70 -8.01
N LEU A 209 -7.65 -12.82 -9.22
CA LEU A 209 -6.81 -11.78 -9.83
C LEU A 209 -7.55 -10.44 -9.88
N PHE A 210 -8.80 -10.44 -10.36
CA PHE A 210 -9.61 -9.23 -10.41
C PHE A 210 -9.88 -8.64 -9.03
N GLY A 211 -10.25 -9.46 -8.04
CA GLY A 211 -10.48 -8.97 -6.67
C GLY A 211 -9.24 -8.33 -6.08
N GLN A 212 -8.06 -8.88 -6.35
CA GLN A 212 -6.81 -8.28 -5.89
C GLN A 212 -6.44 -7.00 -6.64
N MET A 213 -6.61 -6.96 -7.96
CA MET A 213 -6.42 -5.73 -8.76
C MET A 213 -7.37 -4.63 -8.29
N LEU A 214 -8.64 -4.99 -8.04
CA LEU A 214 -9.72 -4.09 -7.67
C LEU A 214 -9.37 -3.24 -6.45
N PHE A 215 -8.83 -3.87 -5.40
CA PHE A 215 -8.46 -3.17 -4.18
C PHE A 215 -6.96 -2.84 -4.13
N GLY A 216 -6.09 -3.84 -4.31
CA GLY A 216 -4.67 -3.75 -4.02
C GLY A 216 -3.91 -2.76 -4.89
N ALA A 217 -4.29 -2.63 -6.16
CA ALA A 217 -3.62 -1.71 -7.08
C ALA A 217 -4.14 -0.27 -7.01
N LEU A 218 -5.33 -0.07 -6.45
CA LEU A 218 -6.06 1.18 -6.55
C LEU A 218 -6.28 1.86 -5.20
N CYS A 219 -5.97 1.20 -4.08
CA CYS A 219 -5.98 1.79 -2.75
C CYS A 219 -4.79 2.77 -2.54
N GLY A 220 -4.91 3.66 -1.56
CA GLY A 220 -3.80 4.51 -1.08
C GLY A 220 -3.97 6.01 -1.32
N LEU A 221 -5.02 6.48 -2.01
CA LEU A 221 -5.25 7.91 -2.22
C LEU A 221 -5.48 8.69 -0.93
N GLU A 222 -6.00 8.06 0.12
CA GLU A 222 -6.21 8.69 1.41
C GLU A 222 -4.91 9.04 2.13
N TYR A 223 -3.77 8.44 1.77
CA TYR A 223 -2.48 8.82 2.36
C TYR A 223 -2.18 10.31 2.11
N ILE A 224 -2.67 10.87 1.00
CA ILE A 224 -2.58 12.31 0.73
C ILE A 224 -3.46 13.13 1.68
N ALA A 225 -4.55 12.57 2.22
CA ALA A 225 -5.35 13.26 3.23
C ALA A 225 -4.58 13.46 4.53
N ILE A 226 -3.59 12.60 4.84
CA ILE A 226 -2.67 12.80 5.98
C ILE A 226 -1.78 14.02 5.73
N LEU A 227 -1.37 14.24 4.47
CA LEU A 227 -0.58 15.41 4.04
C LEU A 227 -1.40 16.70 3.93
N ALA A 228 -2.70 16.68 4.28
CA ALA A 228 -3.56 17.86 4.25
C ALA A 228 -3.03 18.98 5.14
N GLY A 229 -2.50 18.68 6.34
CA GLY A 229 -1.96 19.70 7.25
C GLY A 229 -0.75 20.47 6.68
N GLU A 230 0.00 19.86 5.77
CA GLU A 230 1.21 20.41 5.13
C GLU A 230 0.96 21.03 3.75
N SER A 231 -0.28 21.01 3.27
CA SER A 231 -0.66 21.55 1.97
C SER A 231 -1.04 23.03 2.07
N LYS A 232 -0.65 23.82 1.06
CA LYS A 232 -0.94 25.27 1.01
C LYS A 232 -2.45 25.56 0.99
N SER A 233 -3.23 24.73 0.28
CA SER A 233 -4.68 24.84 0.15
C SER A 233 -5.31 23.43 0.16
N PRO A 234 -5.45 22.79 1.32
CA PRO A 234 -5.67 21.34 1.43
C PRO A 234 -6.89 20.85 0.64
N GLU A 235 -8.04 21.52 0.77
CA GLU A 235 -9.29 21.12 0.12
C GLU A 235 -9.17 21.10 -1.42
N ARG A 236 -8.68 22.19 -2.02
CA ARG A 236 -8.59 22.34 -3.48
C ARG A 236 -7.44 21.53 -4.07
N THR A 237 -6.26 21.60 -3.45
CA THR A 237 -5.04 20.97 -3.98
C THR A 237 -5.10 19.45 -3.89
N ILE A 238 -5.71 18.88 -2.83
CA ILE A 238 -5.92 17.43 -2.75
C ILE A 238 -6.92 16.97 -3.81
N THR A 239 -8.05 17.66 -3.94
CA THR A 239 -9.04 17.32 -4.97
C THR A 239 -8.42 17.38 -6.38
N GLN A 240 -7.68 18.45 -6.69
CA GLN A 240 -7.03 18.64 -7.99
C GLN A 240 -5.94 17.58 -8.25
N SER A 241 -5.12 17.24 -7.26
CA SER A 241 -4.08 16.22 -7.44
C SER A 241 -4.69 14.86 -7.73
N VAL A 242 -5.80 14.49 -7.08
CA VAL A 242 -6.54 13.25 -7.41
C VAL A 242 -6.99 13.27 -8.87
N TRP A 243 -7.64 14.34 -9.34
CA TRP A 243 -8.10 14.43 -10.73
C TRP A 243 -6.98 14.34 -11.77
N ILE A 244 -5.78 14.83 -11.45
CA ILE A 244 -4.62 14.79 -12.34
C ILE A 244 -3.90 13.43 -12.27
N ALA A 245 -3.71 12.88 -11.07
CA ALA A 245 -3.00 11.62 -10.87
C ALA A 245 -3.79 10.42 -11.42
N SER A 246 -5.11 10.43 -11.30
CA SER A 246 -5.99 9.33 -11.72
C SER A 246 -5.81 8.88 -13.17
N PRO A 247 -5.87 9.76 -14.20
CA PRO A 247 -5.64 9.36 -15.58
C PRO A 247 -4.20 8.87 -15.83
N ILE A 248 -3.22 9.41 -15.12
CA ILE A 248 -1.82 8.98 -15.21
C ILE A 248 -1.68 7.55 -14.69
N ILE A 249 -2.21 7.28 -13.48
CA ILE A 249 -2.21 5.95 -12.85
C ILE A 249 -2.94 4.94 -13.76
N CYS A 250 -4.08 5.34 -14.32
CA CYS A 250 -4.84 4.52 -15.26
C CYS A 250 -4.03 4.14 -16.50
N ALA A 251 -3.40 5.12 -17.14
CA ALA A 251 -2.55 4.88 -18.30
C ALA A 251 -1.36 3.99 -17.95
N MET A 252 -0.72 4.21 -16.79
CA MET A 252 0.40 3.41 -16.31
C MET A 252 0.00 1.94 -16.10
N PHE A 253 -1.14 1.68 -15.47
CA PHE A 253 -1.58 0.31 -15.23
C PHE A 253 -2.00 -0.40 -16.51
N ILE A 254 -2.84 0.22 -17.36
CA ILE A 254 -3.33 -0.44 -18.58
C ILE A 254 -2.19 -0.65 -19.57
N LEU A 255 -1.42 0.40 -19.89
CA LEU A 255 -0.34 0.30 -20.87
C LEU A 255 0.84 -0.51 -20.33
N GLY A 256 1.17 -0.35 -19.05
CA GLY A 256 2.22 -1.14 -18.40
C GLY A 256 1.88 -2.63 -18.35
N THR A 257 0.62 -2.98 -18.03
CA THR A 257 0.13 -4.37 -18.10
C THR A 257 0.19 -4.91 -19.51
N GLY A 258 -0.25 -4.12 -20.49
CA GLY A 258 -0.16 -4.48 -21.91
C GLY A 258 1.29 -4.76 -22.34
N SER A 259 2.26 -3.98 -21.87
CA SER A 259 3.69 -4.24 -22.11
C SER A 259 4.14 -5.56 -21.49
N VAL A 260 3.83 -5.83 -20.23
CA VAL A 260 4.17 -7.12 -19.60
C VAL A 260 3.56 -8.28 -20.39
N ALA A 261 2.28 -8.20 -20.75
CA ALA A 261 1.57 -9.23 -21.50
C ALA A 261 2.08 -9.43 -22.94
N ALA A 262 2.75 -8.43 -23.52
CA ALA A 262 3.32 -8.52 -24.86
C ALA A 262 4.61 -9.35 -24.93
N PHE A 263 5.40 -9.33 -23.86
CA PHE A 263 6.71 -10.00 -23.81
C PHE A 263 6.72 -11.25 -22.93
N VAL A 264 5.84 -11.34 -21.93
CA VAL A 264 5.82 -12.43 -20.95
C VAL A 264 4.60 -13.33 -21.17
N PRO A 265 4.77 -14.62 -21.51
CA PRO A 265 3.66 -15.58 -21.56
C PRO A 265 2.95 -15.69 -20.21
N ARG A 266 1.62 -15.84 -20.23
CA ARG A 266 0.79 -15.86 -19.01
C ARG A 266 1.20 -16.90 -17.96
N GLY A 267 1.72 -18.04 -18.40
CA GLY A 267 2.17 -19.12 -17.52
C GLY A 267 3.49 -18.82 -16.80
N ASP A 268 4.29 -17.91 -17.34
CA ASP A 268 5.67 -17.66 -16.91
C ASP A 268 5.82 -16.34 -16.16
N ILE A 269 4.72 -15.63 -15.87
CA ILE A 269 4.76 -14.33 -15.20
C ILE A 269 5.33 -14.49 -13.79
N ASN A 270 6.42 -13.80 -13.52
CA ASN A 270 6.94 -13.63 -12.19
C ASN A 270 6.16 -12.51 -11.48
N PHE A 271 5.22 -12.89 -10.62
CA PHE A 271 4.38 -11.93 -9.89
C PHE A 271 5.15 -11.10 -8.85
N ILE A 272 6.37 -11.49 -8.48
CA ILE A 272 7.22 -10.73 -7.56
C ILE A 272 7.91 -9.58 -8.30
N ALA A 273 8.47 -9.84 -9.49
CA ALA A 273 9.26 -8.87 -10.26
C ALA A 273 8.87 -8.85 -11.76
N PRO A 274 7.61 -8.51 -12.10
CA PRO A 274 7.12 -8.60 -13.48
C PRO A 274 7.75 -7.55 -14.40
N ILE A 275 8.06 -6.35 -13.89
CA ILE A 275 8.69 -5.28 -14.68
C ILE A 275 10.15 -5.64 -15.02
N PRO A 276 11.01 -6.03 -14.05
CA PRO A 276 12.36 -6.50 -14.38
C PRO A 276 12.40 -7.69 -15.33
N GLN A 277 11.50 -8.66 -15.15
CA GLN A 277 11.34 -9.78 -16.07
C GLN A 277 11.06 -9.30 -17.49
N THR A 278 10.11 -8.38 -17.66
CA THR A 278 9.72 -7.84 -18.95
C THR A 278 10.90 -7.15 -19.65
N PHE A 279 11.70 -6.36 -18.93
CA PHE A 279 12.90 -5.74 -19.50
C PHE A 279 13.92 -6.80 -19.98
N ARG A 280 14.14 -7.86 -19.20
CA ARG A 280 15.04 -8.96 -19.62
C ARG A 280 14.51 -9.72 -20.82
N MET A 281 13.21 -9.98 -20.90
CA MET A 281 12.61 -10.67 -22.03
C MET A 281 12.60 -9.82 -23.30
N ALA A 282 12.43 -8.50 -23.18
CA ALA A 282 12.39 -7.58 -24.32
C ALA A 282 13.78 -7.22 -24.86
N LEU A 283 14.77 -7.02 -23.97
CA LEU A 283 16.08 -6.45 -24.32
C LEU A 283 17.23 -7.45 -24.22
N GLY A 284 17.04 -8.59 -23.55
CA GLY A 284 18.03 -9.65 -23.41
C GLY A 284 19.07 -9.43 -22.31
N ASN A 285 20.09 -10.30 -22.31
CA ASN A 285 21.17 -10.34 -21.31
C ASN A 285 22.56 -10.01 -21.90
N GLU A 286 22.63 -9.61 -23.17
CA GLU A 286 23.91 -9.37 -23.86
C GLU A 286 23.96 -7.99 -24.53
N GLY A 287 25.19 -7.52 -24.79
CA GLY A 287 25.46 -6.28 -25.55
C GLY A 287 24.77 -5.04 -25.00
N ILE A 288 24.29 -4.18 -25.91
CA ILE A 288 23.59 -2.93 -25.56
C ILE A 288 22.23 -3.20 -24.92
N GLY A 289 21.57 -4.31 -25.27
CA GLY A 289 20.30 -4.72 -24.67
C GLY A 289 20.43 -5.00 -23.17
N ASN A 290 21.50 -5.68 -22.76
CA ASN A 290 21.83 -5.89 -21.36
C ASN A 290 21.98 -4.57 -20.59
N PHE A 291 22.71 -3.61 -21.18
CA PHE A 291 22.94 -2.31 -20.56
C PHE A 291 21.61 -1.57 -20.34
N LEU A 292 20.75 -1.52 -21.36
CA LEU A 292 19.45 -0.86 -21.28
C LEU A 292 18.52 -1.56 -20.28
N ALA A 293 18.48 -2.90 -20.26
CA ALA A 293 17.70 -3.66 -19.29
C ALA A 293 18.19 -3.40 -17.86
N THR A 294 19.49 -3.48 -17.63
CA THR A 294 20.09 -3.27 -16.31
C THR A 294 19.85 -1.86 -15.81
N ALA A 295 19.97 -0.84 -16.67
CA ALA A 295 19.68 0.54 -16.32
C ALA A 295 18.20 0.75 -15.96
N ALA A 296 17.27 0.13 -16.72
CA ALA A 296 15.84 0.20 -16.43
C ALA A 296 15.48 -0.54 -15.13
N ILE A 297 16.06 -1.72 -14.87
CA ILE A 297 15.84 -2.48 -13.64
C ILE A 297 16.41 -1.71 -12.44
N LEU A 298 17.56 -1.05 -12.57
CA LEU A 298 18.11 -0.20 -11.52
C LEU A 298 17.15 0.94 -11.13
N LEU A 299 16.40 1.50 -12.09
CA LEU A 299 15.36 2.49 -11.77
C LEU A 299 14.19 1.86 -10.99
N VAL A 300 13.82 0.61 -11.29
CA VAL A 300 12.81 -0.14 -10.53
C VAL A 300 13.26 -0.37 -9.09
N GLU A 301 14.55 -0.68 -8.87
CA GLU A 301 15.17 -0.85 -7.55
C GLU A 301 15.19 0.47 -6.75
N ILE A 302 15.59 1.58 -7.39
CA ILE A 302 15.57 2.91 -6.76
C ILE A 302 14.16 3.30 -6.34
N ARG A 303 13.16 3.03 -7.20
CA ARG A 303 11.73 3.18 -6.89
C ARG A 303 11.33 2.34 -5.68
N LEU A 304 11.74 1.08 -5.64
CA LEU A 304 11.42 0.15 -4.55
C LEU A 304 11.96 0.67 -3.21
N LEU A 305 13.23 1.07 -3.16
CA LEU A 305 13.86 1.67 -1.97
C LEU A 305 13.15 2.97 -1.54
N GLY A 306 12.75 3.78 -2.51
CA GLY A 306 11.91 4.96 -2.31
C GLY A 306 10.60 4.64 -1.59
N ALA A 307 9.87 3.65 -2.09
CA ALA A 307 8.59 3.22 -1.54
C ALA A 307 8.73 2.64 -0.12
N VAL A 308 9.70 1.75 0.11
CA VAL A 308 9.94 1.15 1.45
C VAL A 308 10.28 2.24 2.47
N SER A 309 11.18 3.16 2.10
CA SER A 309 11.55 4.28 2.98
C SER A 309 10.33 5.14 3.34
N LEU A 310 9.43 5.40 2.40
CA LEU A 310 8.21 6.19 2.61
C LEU A 310 7.24 5.47 3.57
N LEU A 311 7.02 4.18 3.34
CA LEU A 311 6.14 3.38 4.16
C LEU A 311 6.67 3.19 5.59
N MET A 312 7.97 2.89 5.75
CA MET A 312 8.61 2.84 7.07
C MET A 312 8.43 4.16 7.82
N THR A 313 8.62 5.28 7.13
CA THR A 313 8.41 6.63 7.67
C THR A 313 6.97 6.84 8.15
N GLY A 314 5.97 6.37 7.40
CA GLY A 314 4.57 6.47 7.78
C GLY A 314 4.23 5.59 8.99
N VAL A 315 4.66 4.32 8.95
CA VAL A 315 4.29 3.30 9.96
C VAL A 315 4.97 3.53 11.29
N SER A 316 6.20 4.04 11.32
CA SER A 316 6.90 4.38 12.56
C SER A 316 6.28 5.59 13.27
N ARG A 317 5.59 6.48 12.53
CA ARG A 317 4.96 7.70 13.06
C ARG A 317 3.51 7.52 13.45
N LEU A 318 2.80 6.57 12.87
CA LEU A 318 1.40 6.32 13.20
C LEU A 318 1.20 6.01 14.71
N PRO A 319 2.05 5.19 15.36
CA PRO A 319 2.04 5.03 16.81
C PRO A 319 2.25 6.33 17.58
N LEU A 320 3.09 7.26 17.11
CA LEU A 320 3.26 8.56 17.78
C LEU A 320 1.95 9.35 17.82
N ALA A 321 1.25 9.41 16.68
CA ALA A 321 0.00 10.16 16.55
C ALA A 321 -1.12 9.55 17.41
N VAL A 322 -1.25 8.22 17.40
CA VAL A 322 -2.24 7.49 18.23
C VAL A 322 -1.85 7.48 19.72
N GLY A 323 -0.56 7.62 20.02
CA GLY A 323 -0.04 7.80 21.37
C GLY A 323 -0.49 9.09 22.02
N TRP A 324 -0.87 10.10 21.23
CA TRP A 324 -1.41 11.38 21.73
C TRP A 324 -2.84 11.26 22.24
N ASP A 325 -3.64 10.33 21.70
CA ASP A 325 -4.95 9.98 22.25
C ASP A 325 -4.87 9.05 23.47
N ALA A 326 -3.66 8.85 24.02
CA ALA A 326 -3.36 7.93 25.10
C ALA A 326 -3.90 6.52 24.86
N LEU A 327 -3.93 6.06 23.60
CA LEU A 327 -4.41 4.72 23.20
C LEU A 327 -3.28 3.67 23.14
N ILE A 328 -2.01 4.07 23.09
CA ILE A 328 -0.85 3.17 23.12
C ILE A 328 0.21 3.58 24.16
N PRO A 329 1.12 2.68 24.61
CA PRO A 329 2.04 2.97 25.70
C PRO A 329 2.97 4.15 25.37
N ALA A 330 3.22 5.03 26.34
CA ALA A 330 4.10 6.20 26.17
C ALA A 330 5.55 5.83 25.80
N TRP A 331 5.91 4.56 25.85
CA TRP A 331 7.19 4.06 25.33
C TRP A 331 7.35 4.31 23.82
N PHE A 332 6.27 4.20 23.03
CA PHE A 332 6.29 4.49 21.59
C PHE A 332 6.46 5.97 21.27
N THR A 333 6.16 6.86 22.23
CA THR A 333 6.26 8.31 22.03
C THR A 333 7.61 8.90 22.43
N ARG A 334 8.54 8.08 22.93
CA ARG A 334 9.89 8.53 23.30
C ARG A 334 10.72 8.84 22.06
N LEU A 335 11.27 10.05 22.01
CA LEU A 335 12.11 10.53 20.93
C LEU A 335 13.61 10.35 21.24
N HIS A 336 14.41 10.13 20.21
CA HIS A 336 15.86 10.04 20.30
C HIS A 336 16.43 11.34 20.87
N PRO A 337 17.35 11.30 21.86
CA PRO A 337 17.87 12.51 22.50
C PRO A 337 18.47 13.52 21.51
N ARG A 338 19.23 13.02 20.51
CA ARG A 338 19.97 13.82 19.53
C ARG A 338 19.19 14.15 18.26
N TRP A 339 18.45 13.19 17.71
CA TRP A 339 17.82 13.30 16.38
C TRP A 339 16.32 13.58 16.45
N LYS A 340 15.72 13.51 17.65
CA LYS A 340 14.29 13.73 17.89
C LYS A 340 13.38 12.82 17.05
N THR A 341 13.87 11.66 16.65
CA THR A 341 13.14 10.61 15.91
C THR A 341 12.56 9.57 16.86
N PRO A 342 11.43 8.91 16.56
CA PRO A 342 10.80 7.93 17.46
C PRO A 342 11.53 6.57 17.44
N SER A 343 12.70 6.50 18.06
CA SER A 343 13.58 5.34 17.96
C SER A 343 12.92 4.02 18.35
N ASN A 344 12.11 4.02 19.40
CA ASN A 344 11.42 2.83 19.87
C ASN A 344 10.41 2.31 18.83
N SER A 345 9.63 3.21 18.24
CA SER A 345 8.65 2.88 17.20
C SER A 345 9.31 2.37 15.93
N ILE A 346 10.43 2.99 15.53
CA ILE A 346 11.24 2.55 14.38
C ILE A 346 11.73 1.12 14.63
N LEU A 347 12.42 0.88 15.76
CA LEU A 347 12.98 -0.44 16.06
C LEU A 347 11.91 -1.53 16.20
N SER A 348 10.78 -1.24 16.85
CA SER A 348 9.68 -2.21 16.97
C SER A 348 9.05 -2.52 15.62
N THR A 349 8.86 -1.51 14.77
CA THR A 349 8.27 -1.67 13.43
C THR A 349 9.21 -2.49 12.55
N SER A 350 10.51 -2.19 12.55
CA SER A 350 11.52 -2.94 11.81
C SER A 350 11.62 -4.40 12.27
N ALA A 351 11.53 -4.65 13.57
CA ALA A 351 11.51 -6.00 14.11
C ALA A 351 10.27 -6.78 13.68
N LEU A 352 9.09 -6.15 13.65
CA LEU A 352 7.85 -6.77 13.18
C LEU A 352 7.89 -7.04 11.67
N ILE A 353 8.44 -6.12 10.86
CA ILE A 353 8.66 -6.32 9.42
C ILE A 353 9.54 -7.55 9.21
N PHE A 354 10.69 -7.62 9.89
CA PHE A 354 11.61 -8.76 9.79
C PHE A 354 10.93 -10.08 10.20
N LEU A 355 10.18 -10.07 11.31
CA LEU A 355 9.44 -11.23 11.80
C LEU A 355 8.42 -11.72 10.77
N LEU A 356 7.63 -10.82 10.16
CA LEU A 356 6.67 -11.20 9.13
C LEU A 356 7.35 -11.82 7.92
N ILE A 357 8.50 -11.30 7.48
CA ILE A 357 9.26 -11.87 6.37
C ILE A 357 9.73 -13.28 6.72
N VAL A 358 10.29 -13.50 7.91
CA VAL A 358 10.72 -14.83 8.37
C VAL A 358 9.54 -15.81 8.38
N LEU A 359 8.42 -15.42 9.00
CA LEU A 359 7.21 -16.26 9.09
C LEU A 359 6.63 -16.59 7.71
N ALA A 360 6.63 -15.64 6.78
CA ALA A 360 6.13 -15.85 5.43
C ALA A 360 6.98 -16.84 4.63
N ASN A 361 8.27 -17.02 4.95
CA ASN A 361 9.17 -17.96 4.26
C ASN A 361 9.09 -19.40 4.80
N VAL A 362 8.36 -19.63 5.90
CA VAL A 362 8.31 -20.96 6.52
C VAL A 362 7.49 -21.93 5.68
N GLY A 363 8.18 -22.91 5.10
CA GLY A 363 7.56 -24.07 4.44
C GLY A 363 6.91 -23.79 3.09
N VAL A 364 7.24 -22.66 2.45
CA VAL A 364 6.66 -22.23 1.17
C VAL A 364 7.74 -21.76 0.19
N GLN A 365 7.36 -21.58 -1.07
CA GLN A 365 8.20 -21.00 -2.13
C GLN A 365 8.12 -19.47 -2.14
N ALA A 366 9.01 -18.80 -2.87
CA ALA A 366 9.09 -17.34 -2.88
C ALA A 366 7.78 -16.66 -3.34
N GLN A 367 7.15 -17.16 -4.41
CA GLN A 367 5.90 -16.56 -4.90
C GLN A 367 4.75 -16.69 -3.88
N GLU A 368 4.62 -17.84 -3.22
CA GLU A 368 3.62 -18.04 -2.16
C GLU A 368 3.91 -17.12 -0.96
N ALA A 369 5.16 -17.00 -0.50
CA ALA A 369 5.55 -16.12 0.58
C ALA A 369 5.22 -14.64 0.29
N PHE A 370 5.54 -14.19 -0.93
CA PHE A 370 5.20 -12.84 -1.39
C PHE A 370 3.69 -12.59 -1.37
N GLN A 371 2.91 -13.54 -1.86
CA GLN A 371 1.46 -13.45 -1.91
C GLN A 371 0.83 -13.49 -0.51
N LEU A 372 1.38 -14.28 0.42
CA LEU A 372 0.96 -14.31 1.82
C LEU A 372 1.16 -12.93 2.49
N LEU A 373 2.34 -12.32 2.33
CA LEU A 373 2.61 -10.97 2.86
C LEU A 373 1.69 -9.92 2.24
N SER A 374 1.54 -9.96 0.92
CA SER A 374 0.70 -9.03 0.17
C SER A 374 -0.77 -9.15 0.60
N ASN A 375 -1.35 -10.35 0.60
CA ASN A 375 -2.75 -10.55 0.98
C ASN A 375 -3.00 -10.28 2.47
N ALA A 376 -2.07 -10.66 3.36
CA ALA A 376 -2.16 -10.29 4.77
C ALA A 376 -2.18 -8.77 4.96
N SER A 377 -1.39 -8.03 4.18
CA SER A 377 -1.44 -6.56 4.21
C SER A 377 -2.79 -6.04 3.71
N LEU A 378 -3.25 -6.49 2.54
CA LEU A 378 -4.46 -5.97 1.90
C LEU A 378 -5.72 -6.27 2.69
N THR A 379 -5.82 -7.44 3.31
CA THR A 379 -6.98 -7.82 4.13
C THR A 379 -7.18 -6.91 5.33
N HIS A 380 -6.10 -6.49 6.00
CA HIS A 380 -6.20 -5.49 7.06
C HIS A 380 -6.64 -4.15 6.49
N TYR A 381 -6.07 -3.75 5.36
CA TYR A 381 -6.41 -2.47 4.76
C TYR A 381 -7.86 -2.42 4.26
N GLN A 382 -8.37 -3.53 3.72
CA GLN A 382 -9.77 -3.71 3.36
C GLN A 382 -10.69 -3.52 4.56
N VAL A 383 -10.36 -4.07 5.74
CA VAL A 383 -11.14 -3.84 6.97
C VAL A 383 -11.17 -2.35 7.33
N ALA A 384 -10.05 -1.62 7.20
CA ALA A 384 -10.02 -0.18 7.42
C ALA A 384 -10.90 0.58 6.39
N TYR A 385 -10.91 0.16 5.13
CA TYR A 385 -11.75 0.74 4.08
C TYR A 385 -13.23 0.43 4.24
N LEU A 386 -13.59 -0.75 4.77
CA LEU A 386 -14.98 -1.06 5.13
C LEU A 386 -15.50 -0.04 6.14
N ALA A 387 -14.67 0.37 7.11
CA ALA A 387 -15.04 1.45 8.04
C ALA A 387 -15.24 2.77 7.29
N MET A 388 -14.33 3.17 6.38
CA MET A 388 -14.48 4.39 5.58
C MET A 388 -15.78 4.41 4.77
N PHE A 389 -16.07 3.35 4.00
CA PHE A 389 -17.27 3.28 3.18
C PHE A 389 -18.55 3.11 4.02
N ALA A 390 -18.45 2.62 5.25
CA ALA A 390 -19.57 2.60 6.18
C ALA A 390 -19.94 4.00 6.70
N ILE A 391 -19.04 5.00 6.68
CA ILE A 391 -19.31 6.34 7.25
C ILE A 391 -20.58 6.99 6.66
N PRO A 392 -20.74 7.11 5.33
CA PRO A 392 -21.92 7.78 4.77
C PRO A 392 -23.23 6.99 4.95
N LEU A 393 -23.11 5.70 5.31
CA LEU A 393 -24.22 4.76 5.44
C LEU A 393 -24.69 4.64 6.90
N LEU A 394 -23.76 4.37 7.81
CA LEU A 394 -23.98 3.96 9.20
C LEU A 394 -23.36 4.91 10.23
N GLY A 395 -22.53 5.86 9.82
CA GLY A 395 -21.88 6.80 10.73
C GLY A 395 -22.87 7.73 11.47
N ALA A 396 -22.35 8.51 12.41
CA ALA A 396 -23.11 9.50 13.18
C ALA A 396 -24.05 10.33 12.29
N ALA A 397 -25.30 10.53 12.72
CA ALA A 397 -26.34 11.16 11.91
C ALA A 397 -25.98 12.58 11.47
N SER A 398 -25.37 13.37 12.36
CA SER A 398 -24.87 14.72 12.07
C SER A 398 -23.84 14.75 10.94
N LEU A 399 -22.93 13.77 10.93
CA LEU A 399 -21.93 13.62 9.88
C LEU A 399 -22.57 13.19 8.56
N ARG A 400 -23.47 12.20 8.58
CA ARG A 400 -24.19 11.76 7.38
C ARG A 400 -25.01 12.86 6.72
N SER A 401 -25.59 13.78 7.49
CA SER A 401 -26.32 14.93 6.94
C SER A 401 -25.44 15.97 6.26
N SER A 402 -24.17 16.10 6.67
CA SER A 402 -23.21 17.02 6.04
C SER A 402 -22.58 16.49 4.75
N LEU A 403 -22.73 15.20 4.46
CA LEU A 403 -22.14 14.58 3.27
C LEU A 403 -23.09 14.63 2.07
N PRO A 404 -22.57 14.79 0.82
CA PRO A 404 -23.38 14.74 -0.38
C PRO A 404 -24.18 13.44 -0.50
N ARG A 405 -25.45 13.52 -0.93
CA ARG A 405 -26.30 12.32 -1.08
C ARG A 405 -25.74 11.30 -2.08
N SER A 406 -25.06 11.77 -3.13
CA SER A 406 -24.38 10.91 -4.12
C SER A 406 -23.32 10.01 -3.47
N LEU A 407 -22.72 10.45 -2.36
CA LEU A 407 -21.67 9.71 -1.68
C LEU A 407 -22.18 8.39 -1.07
N LYS A 408 -23.48 8.29 -0.77
CA LYS A 408 -24.08 7.04 -0.30
C LYS A 408 -23.97 5.94 -1.35
N TRP A 409 -24.31 6.26 -2.60
CA TRP A 409 -24.26 5.30 -3.71
C TRP A 409 -22.84 4.88 -4.03
N THR A 410 -21.92 5.85 -4.11
CA THR A 410 -20.50 5.52 -4.34
C THR A 410 -19.95 4.67 -3.19
N SER A 411 -20.33 4.96 -1.95
CA SER A 411 -19.89 4.16 -0.80
C SER A 411 -20.45 2.74 -0.80
N ILE A 412 -21.68 2.51 -1.26
CA ILE A 412 -22.23 1.16 -1.42
C ILE A 412 -21.40 0.38 -2.46
N VAL A 413 -21.11 0.99 -3.61
CA VAL A 413 -20.30 0.36 -4.66
C VAL A 413 -18.90 0.02 -4.14
N GLY A 414 -18.23 0.98 -3.49
CA GLY A 414 -16.91 0.77 -2.88
C GLY A 414 -16.91 -0.27 -1.77
N LEU A 415 -17.96 -0.32 -0.94
CA LEU A 415 -18.12 -1.32 0.12
C LEU A 415 -18.30 -2.72 -0.47
N CYS A 416 -19.15 -2.88 -1.49
CA CYS A 416 -19.34 -4.16 -2.17
C CYS A 416 -18.05 -4.63 -2.87
N ALA A 417 -17.34 -3.74 -3.54
CA ALA A 417 -16.05 -4.02 -4.17
C ALA A 417 -14.99 -4.47 -3.14
N THR A 418 -14.91 -3.76 -2.00
CA THR A 418 -13.98 -4.08 -0.90
C THR A 418 -14.34 -5.42 -0.27
N LEU A 419 -15.63 -5.70 -0.03
CA LEU A 419 -16.09 -6.95 0.54
C LEU A 419 -15.83 -8.13 -0.39
N PHE A 420 -16.11 -7.97 -1.69
CA PHE A 420 -15.77 -8.98 -2.70
C PHE A 420 -14.27 -9.28 -2.69
N SER A 421 -13.43 -8.24 -2.71
CA SER A 421 -11.97 -8.36 -2.65
C SER A 421 -11.49 -9.06 -1.38
N LEU A 422 -12.08 -8.74 -0.22
CA LEU A 422 -11.78 -9.38 1.06
C LEU A 422 -12.14 -10.86 1.07
N LEU A 423 -13.32 -11.22 0.58
CA LEU A 423 -13.77 -12.62 0.55
C LEU A 423 -12.94 -13.47 -0.41
N ILE A 424 -12.53 -12.92 -1.55
CA ILE A 424 -11.73 -13.65 -2.54
C ILE A 424 -10.23 -13.65 -2.21
N SER A 425 -9.75 -12.77 -1.31
CA SER A 425 -8.33 -12.70 -0.91
C SER A 425 -7.77 -13.99 -0.31
N ALA A 426 -8.64 -14.83 0.25
CA ALA A 426 -8.27 -16.13 0.79
C ALA A 426 -8.02 -17.18 -0.31
N TYR A 427 -8.40 -16.90 -1.56
CA TYR A 427 -8.16 -17.78 -2.70
C TYR A 427 -6.80 -17.48 -3.36
N PRO A 428 -5.88 -18.46 -3.45
CA PRO A 428 -4.60 -18.27 -4.09
C PRO A 428 -4.74 -18.24 -5.62
N PHE A 429 -4.14 -17.25 -6.27
CA PHE A 429 -4.05 -17.20 -7.75
C PHE A 429 -2.71 -17.71 -8.32
N VAL A 430 -1.80 -18.16 -7.44
CA VAL A 430 -0.53 -18.82 -7.77
C VAL A 430 -0.57 -20.24 -7.22
N ASP A 431 0.35 -21.08 -7.65
CA ASP A 431 0.49 -22.42 -7.10
C ASP A 431 0.95 -22.34 -5.64
N VAL A 432 0.15 -22.93 -4.76
CA VAL A 432 0.44 -22.99 -3.32
C VAL A 432 0.52 -24.42 -2.86
N VAL A 433 1.33 -24.67 -1.83
CA VAL A 433 1.52 -26.03 -1.29
C VAL A 433 0.21 -26.61 -0.76
N ASN A 434 -0.60 -25.80 -0.07
CA ASN A 434 -1.88 -26.21 0.47
C ASN A 434 -2.87 -25.01 0.51
N PRO A 435 -3.93 -25.01 -0.31
CA PRO A 435 -4.90 -23.90 -0.38
C PRO A 435 -5.63 -23.61 0.94
N ILE A 436 -5.92 -24.64 1.75
CA ILE A 436 -6.58 -24.46 3.05
C ILE A 436 -5.62 -23.80 4.03
N ALA A 437 -4.37 -24.27 4.08
CA ALA A 437 -3.34 -23.66 4.93
C ALA A 437 -3.06 -22.21 4.51
N TYR A 438 -3.05 -21.93 3.21
CA TYR A 438 -2.92 -20.58 2.66
C TYR A 438 -4.07 -19.67 3.12
N ALA A 439 -5.32 -20.08 2.93
CA ALA A 439 -6.50 -19.35 3.38
C ALA A 439 -6.50 -19.14 4.90
N ALA A 440 -6.15 -20.19 5.67
CA ALA A 440 -6.06 -20.14 7.12
C ALA A 440 -4.96 -19.18 7.60
N LYS A 441 -3.81 -19.11 6.92
CA LYS A 441 -2.76 -18.14 7.24
C LYS A 441 -3.24 -16.71 7.06
N ILE A 442 -3.93 -16.40 5.96
CA ILE A 442 -4.43 -15.03 5.68
C ILE A 442 -5.54 -14.66 6.66
N MET A 443 -6.61 -15.46 6.69
CA MET A 443 -7.79 -15.17 7.53
C MET A 443 -7.46 -15.28 9.02
N GLY A 444 -6.64 -16.26 9.40
CA GLY A 444 -6.16 -16.42 10.76
C GLY A 444 -5.31 -15.24 11.23
N THR A 445 -4.42 -14.72 10.37
CA THR A 445 -3.64 -13.51 10.69
C THR A 445 -4.54 -12.30 10.89
N LEU A 446 -5.53 -12.09 10.01
CA LEU A 446 -6.51 -11.00 10.14
C LEU A 446 -7.29 -11.10 11.46
N LEU A 447 -7.84 -12.28 11.76
CA LEU A 447 -8.63 -12.52 12.95
C LEU A 447 -7.81 -12.40 14.23
N LEU A 448 -6.62 -13.02 14.28
CA LEU A 448 -5.74 -12.98 15.44
C LEU A 448 -5.25 -11.55 15.71
N SER A 449 -4.82 -10.83 14.67
CA SER A 449 -4.38 -9.43 14.76
C SER A 449 -5.50 -8.54 15.32
N ASN A 450 -6.73 -8.65 14.79
CA ASN A 450 -7.86 -7.86 15.28
C ASN A 450 -8.33 -8.28 16.69
N LEU A 451 -8.20 -9.56 17.06
CA LEU A 451 -8.45 -10.03 18.41
C LEU A 451 -7.43 -9.46 19.41
N VAL A 452 -6.14 -9.42 19.04
CA VAL A 452 -5.08 -8.77 19.82
C VAL A 452 -5.38 -7.28 19.97
N ALA A 453 -5.77 -6.60 18.89
CA ALA A 453 -6.16 -5.19 18.93
C ALA A 453 -7.32 -4.95 19.91
N PHE A 454 -8.40 -5.74 19.78
CA PHE A 454 -9.58 -5.61 20.62
C PHE A 454 -9.27 -5.86 22.10
N THR A 455 -8.54 -6.94 22.40
CA THR A 455 -8.15 -7.27 23.78
C THR A 455 -7.25 -6.19 24.38
N PHE A 456 -6.28 -5.69 23.62
CA PHE A 456 -5.41 -4.58 24.02
C PHE A 456 -6.22 -3.31 24.37
N TYR A 457 -7.14 -2.92 23.50
CA TYR A 457 -8.04 -1.78 23.72
C TYR A 457 -8.87 -1.95 25.00
N GLN A 458 -9.48 -3.13 25.20
CA GLN A 458 -10.30 -3.41 26.39
C GLN A 458 -9.50 -3.34 27.69
N LEU A 459 -8.30 -3.93 27.72
CA LEU A 459 -7.42 -3.89 28.89
C LEU A 459 -7.03 -2.45 29.23
N ARG A 460 -6.76 -1.63 28.22
CA ARG A 460 -6.38 -0.24 28.41
C ARG A 460 -7.53 0.62 28.92
N MET A 461 -8.72 0.48 28.34
CA MET A 461 -9.92 1.20 28.80
C MET A 461 -10.29 0.82 30.25
N ARG A 462 -10.08 -0.44 30.65
CA ARG A 462 -10.26 -0.87 32.04
C ARG A 462 -9.27 -0.20 32.99
N SER A 463 -7.99 -0.11 32.62
CA SER A 463 -6.97 0.56 33.41
C SER A 463 -7.23 2.06 33.55
N ALA A 464 -7.63 2.75 32.47
CA ALA A 464 -7.96 4.17 32.48
C ALA A 464 -9.13 4.50 33.42
N ARG A 465 -10.19 3.67 33.39
CA ARG A 465 -11.35 3.80 34.31
C ARG A 465 -10.98 3.56 35.78
N ARG A 466 -10.02 2.67 36.07
CA ARG A 466 -9.54 2.44 37.45
C ARG A 466 -8.76 3.63 37.98
N THR A 467 -7.90 4.25 37.16
CA THR A 467 -7.14 5.44 37.56
C THR A 467 -8.02 6.67 37.79
N SER A 468 -9.08 6.87 36.98
CA SER A 468 -10.02 7.97 37.22
C SER A 468 -10.85 7.76 38.49
N PHE A 469 -11.30 6.54 38.77
CA PHE A 469 -12.03 6.21 39.99
C PHE A 469 -11.20 6.43 41.27
N VAL A 470 -9.91 6.07 41.24
CA VAL A 470 -8.99 6.32 42.36
C VAL A 470 -8.75 7.82 42.56
N ALA A 471 -8.64 8.59 41.47
CA ALA A 471 -8.46 10.04 41.53
C ALA A 471 -9.67 10.76 42.14
N THR A 472 -10.90 10.39 41.75
CA THR A 472 -12.13 10.97 42.30
C THR A 472 -12.46 10.50 43.72
N SER A 473 -11.89 9.37 44.18
CA SER A 473 -12.03 8.91 45.57
C SER A 473 -11.08 9.60 46.57
N ARG A 474 -10.12 10.37 46.07
CA ARG A 474 -9.11 11.10 46.86
C ARG A 474 -9.30 12.62 46.86
N SER A 475 -10.25 13.13 46.07
CA SER A 475 -10.78 14.49 46.11
C SER A 475 -12.05 14.53 46.94
#